data_AF-A0A1X1DEA2-F1
#
_entry.id   AF-A0A1X1DEA2-F1
#
_cell.length_a   1.000
_cell.length_b   1.000
_cell.length_c   1.000
_cell.angle_alpha   90.00
_cell.angle_beta   90.00
_cell.angle_gamma   90.00
#
_symmetry.space_group_name_H-M   'P 1'
#
loop_
_entity.id
_entity.type
_entity.pdbx_description
1 polymer ?
#
loop_
_entity_poly.entity_id
_entity_poly.type
_entity_poly.pdbx_seq_one_letter_code
_entity_poly.pdbx_strand_id
1 'polypeptide(L)'
;MKKRLLLPLLFATSHAVCAAGGQVTFSGAVIDDTCKSANTQRPALHCTRGGVMHTLPLQLTARAQALPYNLGSVHAVHQRSVQIVTVNYH
;
A
#
# COMPACT_ATOMS: atom_id res chain seq x y z
N MET A 1 58.14 -55.30 -11.85
CA MET A 1 58.17 -54.21 -12.86
C MET A 1 56.73 -53.69 -13.00
N LYS A 2 56.38 -52.51 -12.46
CA LYS A 2 56.15 -51.26 -13.23
C LYS A 2 55.57 -51.52 -14.63
N LYS A 3 54.48 -50.91 -15.11
CA LYS A 3 53.44 -49.98 -14.66
C LYS A 3 52.54 -49.82 -15.90
N ARG A 4 51.32 -49.29 -15.73
CA ARG A 4 50.43 -48.70 -16.77
C ARG A 4 49.49 -49.74 -17.41
N LEU A 5 48.20 -49.47 -17.58
CA LEU A 5 47.53 -48.19 -17.78
C LEU A 5 46.10 -48.30 -17.20
N LEU A 6 45.86 -47.67 -16.05
CA LEU A 6 44.51 -47.49 -15.50
C LEU A 6 43.93 -46.22 -16.12
N LEU A 7 42.89 -46.32 -16.94
CA LEU A 7 41.87 -45.30 -17.12
C LEU A 7 40.54 -46.03 -17.40
N PRO A 8 39.48 -45.69 -16.67
CA PRO A 8 38.65 -44.57 -17.11
C PRO A 8 38.44 -43.54 -15.99
N LEU A 9 38.61 -42.23 -16.23
CA LEU A 9 37.63 -41.35 -16.89
C LEU A 9 36.26 -41.30 -16.17
N LEU A 10 36.22 -41.20 -14.84
CA LEU A 10 34.95 -41.12 -14.11
C LEU A 10 35.00 -40.22 -12.86
N PHE A 11 35.40 -38.95 -12.96
CA PHE A 11 34.98 -37.92 -11.98
C PHE A 11 34.87 -36.54 -12.65
N ALA A 12 34.11 -36.49 -13.74
CA ALA A 12 33.63 -35.24 -14.33
C ALA A 12 32.10 -35.25 -14.37
N THR A 13 31.45 -35.24 -13.21
CA THR A 13 30.04 -34.86 -13.07
C THR A 13 29.89 -34.15 -11.72
N SER A 14 30.03 -32.83 -11.72
CA SER A 14 28.88 -31.92 -11.69
C SER A 14 28.01 -32.07 -10.44
N HIS A 15 28.48 -31.48 -9.34
CA HIS A 15 27.56 -30.95 -8.33
C HIS A 15 27.78 -29.45 -8.23
N ALA A 16 27.62 -28.76 -9.37
CA ALA A 16 27.03 -27.43 -9.28
C ALA A 16 25.62 -27.70 -8.73
N VAL A 17 25.48 -27.64 -7.40
CA VAL A 17 24.17 -27.54 -6.77
C VAL A 17 23.67 -26.17 -7.19
N CYS A 18 23.08 -26.10 -8.38
CA CYS A 18 22.24 -24.99 -8.74
C CYS A 18 21.13 -25.00 -7.69
N ALA A 19 21.09 -23.97 -6.84
CA ALA A 19 19.91 -23.72 -6.05
C ALA A 19 18.75 -23.71 -7.05
N ALA A 20 17.88 -24.72 -6.97
CA ALA A 20 16.68 -24.76 -7.79
C ALA A 20 15.83 -23.59 -7.30
N GLY A 21 15.96 -22.46 -7.99
CA GLY A 21 15.19 -21.27 -7.69
C GLY A 21 13.72 -21.61 -7.85
N GLY A 22 12.98 -21.57 -6.74
CA GLY A 22 11.52 -21.68 -6.74
C GLY A 22 10.87 -20.31 -6.95
N GLN A 23 9.65 -20.31 -7.44
CA GLN A 23 8.83 -19.10 -7.53
C GLN A 23 7.96 -18.97 -6.27
N VAL A 24 8.07 -17.85 -5.58
CA VAL A 24 7.12 -17.46 -4.53
C VAL A 24 6.21 -16.38 -5.10
N THR A 25 4.91 -16.64 -5.11
CA THR A 25 3.91 -15.68 -5.57
C THR A 25 3.14 -15.16 -4.36
N PHE A 26 3.15 -13.84 -4.17
CA PHE A 26 2.34 -13.19 -3.15
C PHE A 26 1.04 -12.70 -3.78
N SER A 27 -0.06 -12.91 -3.06
CA SER A 27 -1.36 -12.34 -3.41
C SER A 27 -1.96 -11.72 -2.16
N GLY A 28 -2.64 -10.60 -2.33
CA GLY A 28 -3.26 -9.85 -1.25
C GLY A 28 -4.00 -8.63 -1.79
N ALA A 29 -4.80 -8.01 -0.94
CA ALA A 29 -5.46 -6.76 -1.22
C ALA A 29 -4.82 -5.63 -0.40
N VAL A 30 -4.67 -4.45 -1.01
CA VAL A 30 -4.36 -3.24 -0.26
C VAL A 30 -5.69 -2.73 0.31
N ILE A 31 -5.80 -2.72 1.63
CA ILE A 31 -6.92 -2.09 2.33
C ILE A 31 -6.48 -0.68 2.66
N ASP A 32 -7.11 0.30 2.01
CA ASP A 32 -6.87 1.70 2.31
C ASP A 32 -7.50 2.07 3.66
N ASP A 33 -6.79 2.87 4.45
CA ASP A 33 -7.29 3.43 5.72
C ASP A 33 -8.45 4.41 5.47
N THR A 34 -9.34 4.57 6.46
CA THR A 34 -10.34 5.64 6.46
C THR A 34 -9.65 7.01 6.40
N CYS A 35 -10.22 7.95 5.64
CA CYS A 35 -9.73 9.32 5.59
C CYS A 35 -9.58 9.96 6.98
N LYS A 36 -8.46 10.64 7.23
CA LYS A 36 -8.15 11.31 8.51
C LYS A 36 -8.19 12.83 8.34
N SER A 37 -8.58 13.57 9.37
CA SER A 37 -8.50 15.04 9.35
C SER A 37 -7.04 15.49 9.31
N ALA A 38 -6.73 16.40 8.39
CA ALA A 38 -5.46 17.10 8.33
C ALA A 38 -5.48 18.28 9.31
N ASN A 39 -4.47 18.35 10.19
CA ASN A 39 -4.28 19.52 11.05
C ASN A 39 -3.48 20.59 10.30
N THR A 40 -4.17 21.36 9.46
CA THR A 40 -3.61 22.44 8.63
C THR A 40 -4.35 23.76 8.86
N GLN A 41 -3.77 24.92 8.47
CA GLN A 41 -4.45 26.23 8.59
C GLN A 41 -5.86 26.25 7.97
N ARG A 42 -6.11 25.41 6.96
CA ARG A 42 -7.44 25.17 6.40
C ARG A 42 -7.85 23.73 6.66
N PRO A 43 -9.10 23.45 7.01
CA PRO A 43 -9.56 22.08 7.24
C PRO A 43 -9.41 21.27 5.95
N ALA A 44 -8.86 20.07 6.08
CA ALA A 44 -8.69 19.14 4.97
C ALA A 44 -8.80 17.69 5.46
N LEU A 45 -9.02 16.75 4.54
CA LEU A 45 -8.94 15.31 4.77
C LEU A 45 -7.75 14.72 4.02
N HIS A 46 -7.04 13.80 4.66
CA HIS A 46 -6.08 12.91 4.02
C HIS A 46 -6.72 11.54 3.81
N CYS A 47 -6.85 11.13 2.56
CA CYS A 47 -7.35 9.81 2.18
C CYS A 47 -6.24 9.05 1.47
N THR A 48 -5.94 7.83 1.90
CA THR A 48 -5.04 6.95 1.14
C THR A 48 -5.85 6.20 0.10
N ARG A 49 -5.34 6.09 -1.13
CA ARG A 49 -5.92 5.23 -2.15
C ARG A 49 -4.85 4.50 -2.95
N GLY A 50 -4.92 3.17 -3.00
CA GLY A 50 -3.93 2.35 -3.69
C GLY A 50 -2.50 2.61 -3.18
N GLY A 51 -2.38 2.92 -1.89
CA GLY A 51 -1.11 3.32 -1.26
C GLY A 51 -0.67 4.77 -1.48
N VAL A 52 -1.45 5.60 -2.20
CA VAL A 52 -1.13 7.02 -2.45
C VAL A 52 -2.00 7.92 -1.59
N MET A 53 -1.39 8.88 -0.88
CA MET A 53 -2.13 9.86 -0.08
C MET A 53 -2.66 11.01 -0.95
N HIS A 54 -3.96 11.27 -0.84
CA HIS A 54 -4.66 12.39 -1.45
C HIS A 54 -5.15 13.36 -0.40
N THR A 55 -4.97 14.66 -0.63
CA THR A 55 -5.45 15.73 0.27
C THR A 55 -6.68 16.40 -0.32
N LEU A 56 -7.77 16.39 0.43
CA LEU A 56 -9.02 17.03 0.08
C LEU A 56 -9.24 18.28 0.92
N PRO A 57 -9.19 19.49 0.36
CA PRO A 57 -9.55 20.69 1.11
C PRO A 57 -11.06 20.66 1.42
N LEU A 58 -11.41 20.91 2.68
CA LEU A 58 -12.80 21.03 3.10
C LEU A 58 -13.22 22.49 3.03
N GLN A 59 -14.42 22.74 2.50
CA GLN A 59 -15.03 24.06 2.66
C GLN A 59 -15.87 24.05 3.93
N LEU A 60 -15.67 25.06 4.76
CA LEU A 60 -16.50 25.30 5.95
C LEU A 60 -17.85 25.84 5.51
N THR A 61 -18.73 24.95 5.07
CA THR A 61 -20.07 25.28 4.61
C THR A 61 -21.08 24.34 5.25
N ALA A 62 -22.31 24.80 5.45
CA ALA A 62 -23.40 23.96 5.95
C ALA A 62 -23.86 22.86 4.96
N ARG A 63 -23.20 22.73 3.79
CA ARG A 63 -23.54 21.74 2.78
C ARG A 63 -22.55 20.59 2.83
N ALA A 64 -23.08 19.37 2.73
CA ALA A 64 -22.26 18.18 2.59
C ALA A 64 -21.54 18.18 1.23
N GLN A 65 -20.28 17.75 1.24
CA GLN A 65 -19.45 17.54 0.07
C GLN A 65 -19.28 16.05 -0.16
N ALA A 66 -19.38 15.60 -1.40
CA ALA A 66 -19.11 14.21 -1.74
C ALA A 66 -17.61 13.91 -1.55
N LEU A 67 -17.29 12.81 -0.88
CA LEU A 67 -15.93 12.31 -0.87
C LEU A 67 -15.58 11.73 -2.24
N PRO A 68 -14.30 11.79 -2.65
CA PRO A 68 -13.84 11.16 -3.87
C PRO A 68 -14.27 9.69 -3.93
N TYR A 69 -14.45 9.21 -5.15
CA TYR A 69 -14.65 7.79 -5.42
C TYR A 69 -15.88 7.19 -4.75
N ASN A 70 -16.88 8.04 -4.46
CA ASN A 70 -18.12 7.63 -3.84
C ASN A 70 -17.90 6.89 -2.51
N LEU A 71 -16.90 7.32 -1.72
CA LEU A 71 -16.62 6.76 -0.40
C LEU A 71 -17.62 7.21 0.67
N GLY A 72 -18.41 8.24 0.37
CA GLY A 72 -19.36 8.83 1.30
C GLY A 72 -19.45 10.34 1.17
N SER A 73 -19.73 11.00 2.28
CA SER A 73 -19.85 12.46 2.35
C SER A 73 -19.12 13.04 3.55
N VAL A 74 -18.67 14.28 3.41
CA VAL A 74 -18.06 15.06 4.48
C VAL A 74 -18.81 16.37 4.66
N HIS A 75 -18.98 16.76 5.92
CA HIS A 75 -19.58 18.03 6.31
C HIS A 75 -18.67 18.70 7.33
N ALA A 76 -18.31 19.96 7.09
CA ALA A 76 -17.42 20.71 7.95
C ALA A 76 -18.07 22.04 8.33
N VAL A 77 -18.29 22.26 9.62
CA VAL A 77 -18.91 23.49 10.14
C VAL A 77 -18.06 24.11 11.24
N HIS A 78 -18.11 25.42 11.30
CA HIS A 78 -17.57 26.16 12.43
C HIS A 78 -18.70 26.43 13.42
N GLN A 79 -18.57 25.90 14.62
CA GLN A 79 -19.56 26.11 15.69
C GLN A 79 -18.84 26.69 16.90
N ARG A 80 -19.17 27.94 17.24
CA ARG A 80 -18.49 28.73 18.27
C ARG A 80 -16.98 28.82 17.98
N SER A 81 -16.15 28.19 18.82
CA SER A 81 -14.68 28.22 18.75
C SER A 81 -14.08 26.93 18.19
N VAL A 82 -14.92 25.96 17.80
CA VAL A 82 -14.47 24.64 17.32
C VAL A 82 -14.90 24.41 15.88
N GLN A 83 -14.04 23.73 15.12
CA GLN A 83 -14.37 23.17 13.82
C GLN A 83 -14.83 21.74 14.03
N ILE A 84 -16.02 21.43 13.54
CA ILE A 84 -16.59 20.08 13.61
C ILE A 84 -16.55 19.53 12.18
N VAL A 85 -15.84 18.42 12.00
CA VAL A 85 -15.78 17.68 10.75
C VAL A 85 -16.50 16.35 10.97
N THR A 86 -17.60 16.14 10.25
CA THR A 86 -18.35 14.90 10.24
C THR A 86 -18.10 14.19 8.93
N VAL A 87 -17.61 12.96 9.01
CA VAL A 87 -17.37 12.10 7.85
C VAL A 87 -18.31 10.91 7.94
N ASN A 88 -19.12 10.71 6.90
CA ASN A 88 -20.01 9.56 6.77
C ASN A 88 -19.49 8.68 5.64
N TYR A 89 -19.09 7.45 5.96
CA TYR A 89 -18.72 6.43 4.98
C TYR A 89 -19.94 5.62 4.56
N HIS A 90 -19.93 5.12 3.32
CA HIS A 90 -20.88 4.10 2.86
C HIS A 90 -20.52 2.70 3.37
#